data_AF-A0A1G7N7H5-F1
#
_entry.id   AF-A0A1G7N7H5-F1
#
_cell.length_a   1.000
_cell.length_b   1.000
_cell.length_c   1.000
_cell.angle_alpha   90.00
_cell.angle_beta   90.00
_cell.angle_gamma   90.00
#
_symmetry.space_group_name_H-M   'P 1'
#
loop_
_entity.id
_entity.type
_entity.pdbx_description
1 polymer ?
#
loop_
_entity_poly.entity_id
_entity_poly.type
_entity_poly.pdbx_seq_one_letter_code
_entity_poly.pdbx_strand_id
1 'polypeptide(L)'
;MAKRFAVYKGLQKPLIFKGFKGKFIYWGVGSLLLGLVAGSVTMALINMYAGVLVLIGIIAGGLIYTFNKQKGGLHDKARSAGIYIHQATLKKSKIS
;
A
#
# COMPACT_ATOMS: atom_id res chain seq x y z
N MET A 1 7.36 45.12 -6.39
CA MET A 1 6.36 44.12 -5.97
C MET A 1 7.01 42.74 -6.01
N ALA A 2 7.23 42.08 -4.86
CA ALA A 2 7.88 40.77 -4.81
C ALA A 2 6.91 39.66 -5.25
N LYS A 3 7.35 38.84 -6.21
CA LYS A 3 6.58 37.72 -6.77
C LYS A 3 6.49 36.62 -5.69
N ARG A 4 5.33 36.48 -5.02
CA ARG A 4 5.08 35.40 -4.06
C ARG A 4 4.87 34.10 -4.82
N PHE A 5 5.82 33.18 -4.74
CA PHE A 5 5.62 31.80 -5.18
C PHE A 5 4.82 31.05 -4.10
N ALA A 6 3.78 30.33 -4.50
CA ALA A 6 3.05 29.45 -3.61
C ALA A 6 3.98 28.30 -3.21
N VAL A 7 4.67 28.45 -2.07
CA VAL A 7 5.48 27.38 -1.50
C VAL A 7 4.53 26.23 -1.19
N TYR A 8 4.75 25.10 -1.85
CA TYR A 8 4.01 23.87 -1.63
C TYR A 8 4.15 23.49 -0.15
N LYS A 9 3.08 23.66 0.64
CA LYS A 9 3.04 23.17 2.01
C LYS A 9 3.16 21.65 1.91
N GLY A 10 4.20 21.09 2.52
CA GLY A 10 4.63 19.70 2.33
C GLY A 10 3.48 18.70 2.23
N LEU A 11 3.66 17.72 1.34
CA LEU A 11 2.71 16.66 1.03
C LEU A 11 2.05 16.14 2.33
N GLN A 12 0.71 16.13 2.38
CA GLN A 12 -0.07 15.61 3.51
C GLN A 12 0.54 14.29 4.00
N LYS A 13 0.71 14.15 5.31
CA LYS A 13 1.31 12.94 5.90
C LYS A 13 0.51 11.73 5.40
N PRO A 14 1.16 10.77 4.71
CA PRO A 14 0.44 9.63 4.16
C PRO A 14 -0.21 8.84 5.30
N LEU A 15 -1.39 8.30 5.04
CA LEU A 15 -2.15 7.51 6.02
C LEU A 15 -1.35 6.24 6.37
N ILE A 16 -0.66 6.27 7.51
CA ILE A 16 0.10 5.17 8.06
C ILE A 16 -0.55 4.81 9.40
N PHE A 17 -1.10 3.61 9.50
CA PHE A 17 -1.75 3.12 10.71
C PHE A 17 -1.02 1.89 11.23
N LYS A 18 -0.41 1.99 12.42
CA LYS A 18 0.32 0.89 13.09
C LYS A 18 1.30 0.13 12.16
N GLY A 19 2.02 0.83 11.29
CA GLY A 19 2.99 0.25 10.35
C GLY A 19 2.41 -0.17 8.99
N PHE A 20 1.09 -0.27 8.86
CA PHE A 20 0.42 -0.51 7.59
C PHE A 20 0.26 0.80 6.81
N LYS A 21 0.66 0.79 5.55
CA LYS A 21 0.59 1.95 4.66
C LYS A 21 -0.69 1.93 3.82
N GLY A 22 -1.52 2.97 3.92
CA GLY A 22 -2.66 3.25 3.04
C GLY A 22 -3.45 2.02 2.59
N LYS A 23 -3.39 1.71 1.28
CA LYS A 23 -4.09 0.61 0.59
C LYS A 23 -3.99 -0.75 1.28
N PHE A 24 -2.90 -1.04 2.00
CA PHE A 24 -2.70 -2.33 2.64
C PHE A 24 -3.52 -2.53 3.92
N ILE A 25 -3.96 -1.43 4.56
CA ILE A 25 -4.88 -1.51 5.71
C ILE A 25 -6.20 -2.16 5.27
N TYR A 26 -6.67 -1.84 4.05
CA TYR A 26 -7.90 -2.41 3.51
C TYR A 26 -7.80 -3.93 3.31
N TRP A 27 -6.66 -4.43 2.83
CA TRP A 27 -6.40 -5.87 2.73
C TRP A 27 -6.37 -6.57 4.10
N GLY A 28 -5.74 -5.93 5.10
CA GLY A 28 -5.74 -6.45 6.47
C GLY A 28 -7.15 -6.56 7.05
N VAL A 29 -7.94 -5.47 7.01
CA VAL A 29 -9.32 -5.46 7.50
C VAL A 29 -10.20 -6.43 6.70
N GLY A 30 -10.04 -6.49 5.38
CA GLY A 30 -10.75 -7.43 4.52
C GLY A 30 -10.48 -8.88 4.91
N SER A 31 -9.23 -9.24 5.21
CA SER A 31 -8.90 -10.59 5.67
C SER A 31 -9.50 -10.95 7.04
N LEU A 32 -9.61 -9.97 7.94
CA LEU A 32 -10.26 -10.17 9.25
C LEU A 32 -11.76 -10.41 9.10
N LEU A 33 -12.44 -9.59 8.29
CA LEU A 33 -13.87 -9.73 8.03
C LEU A 33 -14.18 -11.04 7.29
N LEU A 34 -13.40 -11.37 6.26
CA LEU A 34 -13.54 -12.61 5.52
C LEU A 34 -13.32 -13.82 6.42
N GLY A 35 -12.27 -13.79 7.26
CA GLY A 35 -11.96 -14.86 8.20
C GLY A 35 -13.10 -15.06 9.19
N LEU A 36 -13.67 -13.98 9.72
CA LEU A 36 -14.80 -14.04 10.63
C LEU A 36 -16.01 -14.71 9.98
N VAL A 37 -16.44 -14.23 8.80
CA VAL A 37 -17.61 -14.79 8.10
C VAL A 37 -17.38 -16.25 7.72
N ALA A 38 -16.26 -16.55 7.06
CA ALA A 38 -15.95 -17.90 6.61
C ALA A 38 -15.75 -18.88 7.79
N GLY A 39 -15.07 -18.44 8.85
CA GLY A 39 -14.89 -19.21 10.08
C GLY A 39 -16.21 -19.49 10.79
N SER A 40 -17.08 -18.48 10.92
CA SER A 40 -18.41 -18.63 11.53
C SER A 40 -19.32 -19.57 10.72
N VAL A 41 -19.33 -19.46 9.38
CA VAL A 41 -20.10 -20.35 8.52
C VAL A 41 -19.58 -21.79 8.60
N THR A 42 -18.26 -21.97 8.58
CA THR A 42 -17.64 -23.30 8.69
C THR A 42 -17.91 -23.93 10.07
N MET A 43 -17.85 -23.11 11.13
CA MET A 43 -18.18 -23.51 12.50
C MET A 43 -19.63 -24.00 12.60
N ALA A 44 -20.56 -23.32 11.95
CA ALA A 44 -21.98 -23.66 11.97
C ALA A 44 -22.32 -24.91 11.13
N LEU A 45 -21.64 -25.12 10.00
CA LEU A 45 -21.98 -26.18 9.05
C LEU A 45 -21.22 -27.49 9.26
N ILE A 46 -19.96 -27.43 9.71
CA ILE A 46 -19.09 -28.61 9.77
C ILE A 46 -18.82 -29.00 11.22
N ASN A 47 -17.99 -28.20 11.91
CA ASN A 47 -17.61 -28.41 13.30
C ASN A 47 -16.88 -27.17 13.82
N MET A 48 -16.95 -26.91 15.12
CA MET A 48 -16.25 -25.83 15.81
C MET A 48 -14.74 -25.85 15.57
N TYR A 49 -14.09 -27.01 15.66
CA TYR A 49 -12.64 -27.11 15.44
C TYR A 49 -12.23 -26.73 14.01
N ALA A 50 -13.02 -27.18 13.02
CA ALA A 50 -12.79 -26.82 11.62
C ALA A 50 -12.96 -25.32 11.39
N GLY A 51 -14.00 -24.70 11.99
CA GLY A 51 -14.22 -23.26 11.92
C GLY A 51 -13.07 -22.43 12.50
N VAL A 52 -12.50 -22.86 13.64
CA VAL A 52 -11.33 -22.21 14.26
C VAL A 52 -10.09 -22.33 13.36
N LEU A 53 -9.84 -23.50 12.78
CA LEU A 53 -8.70 -23.68 11.86
C LEU A 53 -8.83 -22.78 10.63
N VAL A 54 -10.03 -22.68 10.05
CA VAL A 54 -10.31 -21.80 8.91
C VAL A 54 -10.11 -20.33 9.28
N LEU A 55 -10.61 -19.90 10.45
CA LEU A 55 -10.45 -18.53 10.93
C LEU A 55 -8.96 -18.15 11.07
N ILE A 56 -8.18 -18.99 11.75
CA ILE A 56 -6.74 -18.77 11.94
C ILE A 56 -6.02 -18.77 10.58
N GLY A 57 -6.33 -19.72 9.71
CA GLY A 57 -5.73 -19.83 8.38
C GLY A 57 -5.96 -18.59 7.52
N ILE A 58 -7.19 -18.07 7.50
CA ILE A 58 -7.53 -16.88 6.70
C ILE A 58 -6.86 -15.63 7.28
N ILE A 59 -6.90 -15.44 8.59
CA ILE A 59 -6.30 -14.25 9.23
C ILE A 59 -4.77 -14.29 9.08
N ALA A 60 -4.12 -15.41 9.42
CA ALA A 60 -2.68 -15.55 9.31
C ALA A 60 -2.23 -15.43 7.84
N GLY A 61 -2.90 -16.12 6.93
CA GLY A 61 -2.62 -16.05 5.49
C GLY A 61 -2.82 -14.64 4.92
N GLY A 62 -3.91 -13.96 5.29
CA GLY A 62 -4.20 -12.59 4.87
C GLY A 62 -3.19 -11.56 5.39
N LEU A 63 -2.73 -11.72 6.63
CA LEU A 63 -1.67 -10.89 7.19
C LEU A 63 -0.33 -11.13 6.49
N ILE A 64 0.08 -12.39 6.30
CA ILE A 64 1.31 -12.74 5.56
C ILE A 64 1.28 -12.19 4.14
N TYR A 65 0.15 -12.36 3.43
CA TYR A 65 -0.05 -11.80 2.10
C TYR A 65 0.12 -10.28 2.09
N THR A 66 -0.51 -9.59 3.05
CA THR A 66 -0.44 -8.13 3.16
C THR A 66 0.99 -7.65 3.47
N PHE A 67 1.71 -8.33 4.38
CA PHE A 67 3.10 -8.02 4.68
C PHE A 67 4.01 -8.22 3.47
N ASN A 68 3.84 -9.31 2.73
CA ASN A 68 4.63 -9.56 1.53
C ASN A 68 4.36 -8.52 0.44
N LYS A 69 3.10 -8.10 0.26
CA LYS A 69 2.75 -7.03 -0.68
C LYS A 69 3.27 -5.66 -0.24
N GLN A 70 3.35 -5.38 1.06
CA GLN A 70 3.93 -4.13 1.57
C GLN A 70 5.42 -3.97 1.23
N LYS A 71 6.18 -5.06 1.16
CA LYS A 71 7.60 -5.04 0.77
C LYS A 71 7.81 -4.52 -0.66
N GLY A 72 6.82 -4.68 -1.54
CA GLY A 72 6.86 -4.19 -2.93
C GLY A 72 6.71 -2.68 -3.08
N GLY A 73 6.38 -1.96 -2.00
CA GLY A 73 6.14 -0.52 -2.02
C GLY A 73 4.66 -0.15 -2.12
N LEU A 74 4.34 1.10 -1.79
CA LEU A 74 2.95 1.60 -1.72
C LEU A 74 2.37 1.99 -3.08
N HIS A 75 3.23 2.32 -4.04
CA HIS A 75 2.85 2.66 -5.40
C HIS A 75 3.44 1.62 -6.34
N ASP A 76 2.59 1.01 -7.16
CA ASP A 76 3.02 0.33 -8.37
C ASP A 76 3.61 1.39 -9.30
N LYS A 77 4.93 1.59 -9.22
CA LYS A 77 5.64 2.42 -10.18
C LYS A 77 5.63 1.65 -11.49
N ALA A 78 4.92 2.17 -12.50
CA ALA A 78 5.08 1.72 -13.87
C ALA A 78 6.57 1.89 -14.24
N ARG A 79 7.33 0.79 -14.23
CA ARG A 79 8.69 0.78 -14.75
C ARG A 79 8.57 0.68 -16.26
N SER A 80 8.59 1.82 -16.94
CA SER A 80 8.86 1.83 -18.37
C SER A 80 10.32 1.41 -18.58
N ALA A 81 10.53 0.42 -19.44
CA ALA A 81 11.86 0.09 -19.94
C ALA A 81 12.20 1.10 -21.04
N GLY A 82 12.64 2.31 -20.66
CA GLY A 82 12.98 3.38 -21.60
C GLY A 82 14.22 4.15 -21.17
N ILE A 83 15.07 4.49 -22.14
CA ILE A 83 16.21 5.39 -21.91
C ILE A 83 15.67 6.83 -21.89
N TYR A 84 15.73 7.49 -20.74
CA TYR A 84 15.31 8.88 -20.58
C TYR A 84 16.52 9.81 -20.77
N ILE A 85 16.63 10.42 -21.95
CA ILE A 85 17.64 11.45 -22.23
C ILE A 85 17.08 12.81 -21.77
N HIS A 86 17.57 13.32 -20.64
CA HIS A 86 17.29 14.69 -20.23
C HIS A 86 18.13 15.67 -21.04
N GLN A 87 17.47 16.58 -21.76
CA GLN A 87 18.15 17.65 -22.49
C GLN A 87 18.72 18.66 -21.49
N ALA A 88 20.06 18.78 -21.46
CA ALA A 88 20.73 19.78 -20.65
C ALA A 88 20.45 21.18 -21.23
N THR A 89 19.49 21.90 -20.63
CA THR A 89 19.25 23.31 -20.95
C THR A 89 20.29 24.17 -20.22
N LEU A 90 21.56 24.03 -20.58
CA LEU A 90 22.60 24.96 -20.13
C LEU A 90 22.53 26.19 -21.02
N LYS A 91 21.93 27.26 -20.50
CA LYS A 91 21.93 28.58 -21.15
C LYS A 91 23.37 29.08 -21.18
N LYS A 92 24.02 29.05 -22.35
CA LYS A 92 25.36 29.65 -22.51
C LYS A 92 25.27 31.14 -22.20
N SER A 93 25.88 31.55 -21.10
CA SER A 93 26.24 32.93 -20.83
C SER A 93 27.25 33.36 -21.89
N LYS A 94 26.87 34.29 -22.78
CA LYS A 94 27.82 34.99 -23.64
C LYS A 94 28.61 35.93 -22.73
N ILE A 95 29.83 35.53 -22.39
CA ILE A 95 30.83 36.46 -21.87
C ILE A 95 31.42 37.12 -23.12
N SER A 96 30.97 38.34 -23.38
CA SER A 96 31.59 39.29 -24.31
C SER A 96 32.41 40.28 -23.51
#